data_AF-A0A1F6AXV0-F1
#
_entry.id   AF-A0A1F6AXV0-F1
#
_cell.length_a   1.000
_cell.length_b   1.000
_cell.length_c   1.000
_cell.angle_alpha   90.00
_cell.angle_beta   90.00
_cell.angle_gamma   90.00
#
_symmetry.space_group_name_H-M   'P 1'
#
loop_
_entity.id
_entity.type
_entity.pdbx_description
1 polymer ?
#
loop_
_entity_poly.entity_id
_entity_poly.type
_entity_poly.pdbx_seq_one_letter_code
_entity_poly.pdbx_strand_id
1 'polypeptide(L)' 'MEGRDQKLRALQGRLDYYQQKLETKMKRYRGVIHESASSEMKHQEVMVLRAMVSDLKREILSLGKDP' A
#
# COMPACT_ATOMS: atom_id res chain seq x y z
N MET A 1 6.62 26.81 -5.27
CA MET A 1 5.59 25.80 -4.93
C MET A 1 5.72 24.49 -5.73
N GLU A 2 6.63 24.36 -6.70
CA GLU A 2 6.73 23.16 -7.56
C GLU A 2 7.10 21.84 -6.86
N GLY A 3 7.87 21.90 -5.76
CA GLY A 3 8.33 20.69 -5.05
C GLY A 3 7.20 19.90 -4.38
N ARG A 4 6.14 20.59 -3.91
CA ARG A 4 5.02 19.95 -3.22
C ARG A 4 4.15 19.15 -4.18
N ASP A 5 3.80 19.72 -5.33
CA ASP A 5 2.99 19.04 -6.35
C ASP A 5 3.74 17.86 -6.98
N GLN A 6 5.06 17.98 -7.17
CA GLN A 6 5.89 16.85 -7.60
C GLN A 6 5.91 15.74 -6.55
N LYS A 7 6.07 16.09 -5.27
CA LYS A 7 6.03 15.11 -4.17
C LYS A 7 4.67 14.41 -4.10
N LEU A 8 3.58 15.16 -4.23
CA LEU A 8 2.22 14.61 -4.20
C LEU A 8 2.00 13.61 -5.35
N ARG A 9 2.38 13.98 -6.57
CA ARG A 9 2.31 13.09 -7.74
C ARG A 9 3.15 11.82 -7.56
N ALA A 10 4.36 11.96 -7.02
CA ALA A 10 5.22 10.80 -6.75
C ALA A 10 4.61 9.86 -5.70
N LEU A 11 4.01 10.41 -4.64
CA LEU A 11 3.31 9.62 -3.62
C LEU A 11 2.07 8.93 -4.17
N GLN A 12 1.28 9.61 -5.00
CA GLN A 12 0.12 9.02 -5.68
C GLN A 12 0.54 7.89 -6.62
N GLY A 13 1.59 8.07 -7.42
CA GLY A 13 2.10 6.99 -8.27
C GLY A 13 2.58 5.77 -7.47
N ARG A 14 3.23 5.98 -6.32
CA ARG A 14 3.60 4.88 -5.40
C ARG A 14 2.37 4.22 -4.78
N LEU A 15 1.37 5.00 -4.40
CA LEU A 15 0.12 4.50 -3.84
C LEU A 15 -0.58 3.58 -4.84
N ASP A 16 -0.74 4.02 -6.09
CA ASP A 16 -1.36 3.25 -7.16
C ASP A 16 -0.62 1.93 -7.40
N TYR A 17 0.71 1.97 -7.47
CA TYR A 17 1.54 0.78 -7.61
C TYR A 17 1.29 -0.25 -6.49
N TYR A 18 1.33 0.19 -5.22
CA TYR A 18 1.14 -0.72 -4.09
C TYR A 18 -0.31 -1.18 -3.96
N GLN A 19 -1.30 -0.36 -4.32
CA GLN A 19 -2.70 -0.77 -4.37
C GLN A 19 -2.94 -1.86 -5.41
N GLN A 20 -2.44 -1.70 -6.64
CA GLN A 20 -2.58 -2.73 -7.68
C GLN A 20 -1.88 -4.05 -7.28
N LYS A 21 -0.70 -3.94 -6.65
CA LYS A 21 0.02 -5.10 -6.14
C LYS A 21 -0.77 -5.81 -5.03
N LEU A 22 -1.35 -5.05 -4.10
CA LEU A 22 -2.20 -5.58 -3.03
C LEU A 22 -3.44 -6.27 -3.60
N GLU A 23 -4.16 -5.63 -4.53
CA GLU A 23 -5.33 -6.22 -5.19
C GLU A 23 -5.00 -7.53 -5.87
N THR A 24 -3.88 -7.58 -6.61
CA THR A 24 -3.41 -8.79 -7.28
C THR A 24 -3.15 -9.93 -6.29
N LYS A 25 -2.49 -9.63 -5.15
CA LYS A 25 -2.24 -10.61 -4.09
C LYS A 25 -3.52 -11.04 -3.40
N MET A 26 -4.47 -10.12 -3.21
CA MET A 26 -5.77 -10.36 -2.58
C MET A 26 -6.68 -11.25 -3.43
N LYS A 27 -6.62 -11.21 -4.77
CA LYS A 27 -7.46 -12.04 -5.67
C LYS A 27 -7.42 -13.55 -5.36
N ARG A 28 -6.32 -14.04 -4.80
CA ARG A 28 -6.13 -15.46 -4.45
C ARG A 28 -5.94 -15.68 -2.94
N TYR A 29 -6.06 -14.64 -2.12
CA TYR A 29 -5.85 -14.69 -0.69
C TYR A 29 -7.19 -14.64 0.03
N ARG A 30 -7.56 -15.74 0.70
CA ARG A 30 -8.85 -15.90 1.40
C ARG A 30 -8.83 -15.48 2.87
N GLY A 31 -7.73 -14.92 3.38
CA GLY A 31 -7.64 -14.57 4.80
C GLY A 31 -7.32 -15.73 5.74
N VAL A 32 -7.21 -16.95 5.22
CA VAL A 32 -6.93 -18.16 6.02
C VAL A 32 -5.43 -18.41 6.04
N ILE A 33 -4.85 -18.45 7.24
CA ILE A 33 -3.46 -18.85 7.46
C ILE A 33 -3.48 -20.35 7.74
N HIS A 34 -2.92 -21.14 6.83
CA HIS A 34 -2.62 -22.54 7.08
C HIS A 34 -1.24 -22.67 7.74
N GLU A 35 -0.99 -23.77 8.46
CA GLU A 35 0.31 -24.12 9.06
C GLU A 35 1.42 -24.43 8.02
N SER A 36 1.28 -23.95 6.78
CA SER A 36 2.34 -24.03 5.78
C SER A 36 3.08 -22.70 5.68
N ALA A 37 4.40 -22.76 5.58
CA ALA A 37 5.26 -21.59 5.38
C ALA A 37 4.79 -20.73 4.19
N SER A 38 4.29 -21.36 3.12
CA SER A 38 3.77 -20.63 1.95
C SER A 38 2.52 -19.79 2.24
N SER A 39 1.68 -20.22 3.18
CA SER A 39 0.47 -19.48 3.57
C SER A 39 0.82 -18.33 4.49
N GLU A 40 1.77 -18.54 5.40
CA GLU A 40 2.27 -17.51 6.31
C GLU A 40 2.98 -16.39 5.55
N MET A 41 3.87 -16.72 4.60
CA MET A 41 4.54 -15.73 3.76
C MET A 41 3.54 -14.89 2.96
N LYS A 42 2.51 -15.52 2.37
CA LYS A 42 1.45 -14.78 1.64
C LYS A 42 0.69 -13.84 2.57
N HIS A 43 0.39 -14.27 3.78
CA HIS A 43 -0.27 -13.43 4.77
C HIS A 43 0.59 -12.20 5.13
N GLN A 44 1.86 -12.43 5.45
CA GLN A 44 2.82 -11.38 5.80
C GLN A 44 2.99 -10.38 4.64
N GLU A 45 3.14 -10.86 3.40
CA GLU A 45 3.19 -9.99 2.22
C GLU A 45 1.95 -9.08 2.11
N VAL A 46 0.75 -9.62 2.33
CA VAL A 46 -0.49 -8.84 2.30
C VAL A 46 -0.54 -7.82 3.43
N MET A 47 -0.09 -8.17 4.64
CA MET A 47 -0.03 -7.25 5.77
C MET A 47 0.93 -6.08 5.51
N VAL A 48 2.12 -6.36 4.96
CA VAL A 48 3.09 -5.32 4.58
C VAL A 48 2.49 -4.39 3.52
N LEU A 49 1.88 -4.95 2.46
CA LEU A 49 1.26 -4.15 1.41
C LEU A 49 0.12 -3.27 1.95
N ARG A 50 -0.69 -3.76 2.89
CA ARG A 50 -1.72 -2.96 3.56
C ARG A 50 -1.14 -1.81 4.37
N ALA A 51 -0.08 -2.07 5.14
CA ALA A 51 0.61 -1.03 5.91
C ALA A 51 1.16 0.06 4.98
N MET A 52 1.89 -0.32 3.93
CA MET A 52 2.43 0.60 2.94
C MET A 52 1.35 1.49 2.30
N VAL A 53 0.21 0.91 1.90
CA VAL A 53 -0.92 1.66 1.34
C VAL A 53 -1.52 2.61 2.38
N SER A 54 -1.66 2.18 3.63
CA SER A 54 -2.19 3.02 4.71
C SER A 54 -1.30 4.23 4.99
N ASP A 55 0.01 4.00 5.08
CA ASP A 55 0.98 5.06 5.36
C ASP A 55 1.07 6.06 4.21
N LEU A 56 1.07 5.60 2.96
CA LEU A 56 1.03 6.49 1.79
C LEU A 56 -0.24 7.36 1.76
N LYS A 57 -1.40 6.78 2.07
CA LYS A 57 -2.65 7.54 2.18
C LYS A 57 -2.58 8.60 3.27
N ARG A 58 -2.01 8.28 4.43
CA ARG A 58 -1.80 9.23 5.53
C ARG A 58 -0.85 10.35 5.13
N GLU A 59 0.26 10.03 4.47
CA GLU A 59 1.24 11.04 4.02
C GLU A 59 0.62 11.99 2.98
N ILE A 60 -0.12 11.46 2.00
CA ILE A 60 -0.84 12.25 1.00
C ILE A 60 -1.87 13.17 1.67
N LEU A 61 -2.64 12.66 2.64
CA LEU A 61 -3.61 13.44 3.41
C LEU A 61 -2.94 14.56 4.21
N SER A 62 -1.80 14.28 4.85
CA SER A 62 -1.04 15.29 5.58
C SER A 62 -0.53 16.38 4.63
N LEU A 63 0.07 15.99 3.51
CA LEU A 63 0.57 16.91 2.49
C LEU A 63 -0.52 17.70 1.77
N GLY A 64 -1.75 17.18 1.71
CA GLY A 64 -2.90 17.89 1.13
C GLY A 64 -3.56 18.88 2.09
N LYS A 65 -3.33 18.76 3.40
CA LYS A 65 -3.95 19.59 4.45
C LYS A 65 -3.11 20.79 4.88
N ASP A 66 -1.80 20.77 4.68
CA ASP A 66 -0.97 21.97 4.90
C ASP A 66 -1.30 23.00 3.81
N PRO A 67 -1.82 24.20 4.08
CA PRO A 67 -2.02 25.22 3.05
C PRO A 67 -0.70 25.65 2.40
#